data_AF-A0A662RDL1-F1
#
_entry.id   AF-A0A662RDL1-F1
#
_cell.length_a   1.000
_cell.length_b   1.000
_cell.length_c   1.000
_cell.angle_alpha   90.00
_cell.angle_beta   90.00
_cell.angle_gamma   90.00
#
_symmetry.space_group_name_H-M   'P 1'
#
loop_
_entity.id
_entity.type
_entity.pdbx_description
1 polymer ?
#
loop_
_entity_poly.entity_id
_entity_poly.type
_entity_poly.pdbx_seq_one_letter_code
_entity_poly.pdbx_strand_id
1 'polypeptide(L)' 'MWGVEYIFGLPGTSYLSLVDAVRRQDGVTFVKVRHEEAAALMTSAYAKLTGKVGVCLTIA' A
#
# COMPACT_ATOMS: atom_id res chain seq x y z
N MET A 1 6.03 -9.73 -12.06
CA MET A 1 5.38 -8.87 -11.05
C MET A 1 6.36 -7.76 -10.70
N TRP A 2 5.93 -6.50 -10.61
CA TRP A 2 6.79 -5.29 -10.53
C TRP A 2 7.66 -5.15 -9.25
N GLY A 3 7.92 -6.24 -8.52
CA GLY A 3 8.75 -6.22 -7.29
C GLY A 3 8.11 -5.47 -6.12
N VAL A 4 6.78 -5.37 -6.08
CA VAL A 4 6.06 -4.69 -4.98
C VAL A 4 6.11 -5.56 -3.73
N GLU A 5 6.64 -5.01 -2.64
CA GLU A 5 6.71 -5.68 -1.34
C GLU A 5 5.66 -5.12 -0.36
N TYR A 6 5.34 -3.83 -0.46
CA TYR A 6 4.48 -3.11 0.49
C TYR A 6 3.44 -2.26 -0.22
N ILE A 7 2.22 -2.30 0.33
CA ILE A 7 1.11 -1.39 -0.01
C ILE A 7 0.75 -0.63 1.25
N PHE A 8 0.91 0.68 1.26
CA PHE A 8 0.56 1.54 2.40
C PHE A 8 -0.82 2.15 2.18
N GLY A 9 -1.74 1.96 3.12
CA GLY A 9 -3.11 2.37 2.84
C GLY A 9 -4.10 2.18 3.97
N LEU A 10 -5.29 2.73 3.77
CA LEU A 10 -6.45 2.47 4.62
C LEU A 10 -7.46 1.66 3.79
N PRO A 11 -8.04 0.55 4.25
CA PRO A 11 -9.08 -0.14 3.49
C PRO A 11 -10.34 0.73 3.33
N GLY A 12 -10.75 0.97 2.10
CA GLY A 12 -11.99 1.68 1.75
C GLY A 12 -13.00 0.73 1.09
N THR A 13 -14.29 1.01 1.24
CA THR A 13 -15.37 0.17 0.67
C THR A 13 -15.27 0.06 -0.85
N SER A 14 -14.83 1.13 -1.53
CA SER A 14 -14.70 1.19 -2.99
C SER A 14 -13.65 0.25 -3.59
N TYR A 15 -12.71 -0.27 -2.80
CA TYR A 15 -11.65 -1.19 -3.25
C TYR A 15 -11.41 -2.33 -2.26
N LEU A 16 -12.39 -2.67 -1.44
CA LEU A 16 -12.26 -3.73 -0.44
C LEU A 16 -11.91 -5.09 -1.07
N SER A 17 -12.42 -5.36 -2.28
CA SER A 17 -12.08 -6.54 -3.07
C SER A 17 -10.59 -6.61 -3.43
N LEU A 18 -9.96 -5.47 -3.72
CA LEU A 18 -8.51 -5.39 -3.97
C LEU A 18 -7.72 -5.66 -2.68
N VAL A 19 -8.17 -5.12 -1.54
CA VAL A 19 -7.53 -5.40 -0.25
C VAL A 19 -7.61 -6.88 0.12
N ASP A 20 -8.76 -7.52 -0.10
CA ASP A 20 -8.89 -8.96 0.15
C ASP A 20 -8.05 -9.81 -0.82
N ALA A 21 -7.94 -9.40 -2.09
CA ALA A 21 -7.07 -10.06 -3.05
C ALA A 21 -5.59 -9.97 -2.63
N VAL A 22 -5.13 -8.78 -2.22
CA VAL A 22 -3.76 -8.57 -1.69
C VAL A 22 -3.51 -9.45 -0.47
N ARG A 23 -4.48 -9.56 0.44
CA ARG A 23 -4.35 -10.38 1.66
C ARG A 23 -4.16 -11.88 1.37
N ARG A 24 -4.61 -12.35 0.21
CA ARG A 24 -4.48 -13.75 -0.24
C ARG A 24 -3.20 -13.99 -1.06
N GLN A 25 -2.43 -12.95 -1.34
CA GLN A 25 -1.24 -13.02 -2.18
C GLN A 25 0.03 -13.03 -1.32
N ASP A 26 0.82 -14.08 -1.46
CA ASP A 26 2.12 -14.17 -0.78
C ASP A 26 3.11 -13.17 -1.38
N GLY A 27 3.98 -12.62 -0.52
CA GLY A 27 5.06 -11.71 -0.93
C GLY A 27 4.67 -10.22 -1.01
N VAL A 28 3.41 -9.87 -0.76
CA VAL A 28 2.95 -8.47 -0.67
C VAL A 28 2.32 -8.23 0.70
N THR A 29 2.80 -7.20 1.41
CA THR A 29 2.26 -6.82 2.72
C THR A 29 1.43 -5.56 2.63
N PHE A 30 0.17 -5.64 3.08
CA PHE A 30 -0.67 -4.45 3.25
C PHE A 30 -0.43 -3.79 4.60
N VAL A 31 0.21 -2.63 4.60
CA VAL A 31 0.51 -1.82 5.78
C VAL A 31 -0.63 -0.84 6.03
N LYS A 32 -1.48 -1.16 7.01
CA LYS A 32 -2.64 -0.34 7.35
C LYS A 32 -2.23 0.95 8.08
N VAL A 33 -2.68 2.09 7.58
CA VAL A 33 -2.54 3.41 8.25
C VAL A 33 -3.86 3.91 8.83
N ARG A 34 -3.84 5.03 9.54
CA ARG A 34 -5.03 5.72 10.06
C ARG A 34 -5.45 6.94 9.23
N HIS A 35 -4.49 7.60 8.60
CA HIS A 35 -4.69 8.81 7.80
C HIS A 35 -4.05 8.60 6.43
N GLU A 36 -4.70 9.09 5.39
CA GLU A 36 -4.27 8.89 4.00
C GLU A 36 -2.97 9.62 3.68
N GLU A 37 -2.82 10.83 4.24
CA GLU A 37 -1.58 11.58 4.20
C GLU A 37 -0.38 10.76 4.74
N ALA A 38 -0.59 9.99 5.81
CA ALA A 38 0.45 9.13 6.36
C ALA A 38 0.84 8.01 5.37
N ALA A 39 -0.12 7.39 4.68
CA ALA A 39 0.19 6.40 3.65
C ALA A 39 0.98 7.01 2.48
N ALA A 40 0.62 8.21 2.04
CA ALA A 40 1.33 8.91 0.98
C ALA A 40 2.78 9.24 1.39
N LEU A 41 2.98 9.78 2.60
CA LEU A 41 4.30 10.10 3.14
C LEU A 41 5.17 8.84 3.33
N MET A 42 4.60 7.76 3.89
CA MET A 42 5.29 6.48 4.05
C MET A 42 5.71 5.89 2.70
N THR A 43 4.83 5.92 1.71
CA THR A 43 5.12 5.43 0.35
C THR A 43 6.25 6.22 -0.30
N SER A 44 6.20 7.56 -0.19
CA SER A 44 7.23 8.46 -0.70
C SER A 44 8.59 8.19 -0.06
N ALA A 45 8.62 8.04 1.27
CA ALA A 45 9.84 7.72 2.01
C ALA A 45 10.39 6.35 1.61
N TYR A 46 9.55 5.30 1.56
CA TYR A 46 9.96 3.96 1.17
C TYR A 46 10.57 3.95 -0.24
N ALA A 47 9.91 4.55 -1.23
CA ALA A 47 10.42 4.57 -2.60
C ALA A 47 11.77 5.31 -2.69
N LYS A 48 11.90 6.47 -2.03
CA LYS A 48 13.14 7.27 -2.05
C LYS A 48 14.31 6.60 -1.34
N LEU A 49 14.06 5.94 -0.21
CA LEU A 49 15.11 5.34 0.60
C LEU A 49 15.58 3.98 0.07
N THR A 50 14.70 3.25 -0.62
CA THR A 50 14.99 1.89 -1.08
C THR A 50 15.26 1.80 -2.58
N GLY A 51 14.81 2.79 -3.36
CA GLY A 51 14.79 2.72 -4.82
C GLY A 51 13.77 1.71 -5.39
N LYS A 52 12.93 1.10 -4.54
CA LYS A 52 11.91 0.12 -4.93
C LYS A 52 10.57 0.80 -5.23
N VAL A 53 9.67 0.06 -5.88
CA VAL A 53 8.31 0.53 -6.18
C VAL A 53 7.50 0.63 -4.89
N GLY A 54 7.10 1.85 -4.53
CA GLY A 54 6.14 2.10 -3.45
C GLY A 54 4.71 2.20 -3.97
N VAL A 55 3.75 1.57 -3.28
CA VAL A 55 2.33 1.63 -3.62
C VAL A 55 1.55 2.29 -2.48
N CYS A 56 0.81 3.34 -2.80
CA CYS A 56 -0.13 4.01 -1.90
C CYS A 56 -1.55 3.67 -2.33
N LEU A 57 -2.39 3.15 -1.43
CA LEU A 57 -3.78 2.79 -1.70
C LEU A 57 -4.72 3.41 -0.64
N THR A 58 -5.38 4.50 -1.01
CA THR A 58 -6.29 5.25 -0.12
C THR A 58 -7.58 5.61 -0.87
N ILE A 59 -8.60 6.08 -0.14
CA ILE A 59 -9.67 6.87 -0.75
C ILE A 59 -9.17 8.33 -0.78
N ALA A 60 -10.00 9.26 -1.26
CA ALA A 60 -9.79 10.70 -1.19
C ALA A 60 -11.12 11.34 -0.81
#